data_AF-A0AAN8QPD2-F1
#
_entry.id   AF-A0AAN8QPD2-F1
#
_cell.length_a   1.000
_cell.length_b   1.000
_cell.length_c   1.000
_cell.angle_alpha   90.00
_cell.angle_beta   90.00
_cell.angle_gamma   90.00
#
_symmetry.space_group_name_H-M   'P 1'
#
loop_
_entity.id
_entity.type
_entity.pdbx_description
1 polymer ?
#
loop_
_entity_poly.entity_id
_entity_poly.type
_entity_poly.pdbx_seq_one_letter_code
_entity_poly.pdbx_strand_id
1 'polypeptide(L)'
;MAAGKMCSRPKKQETAEWTSLFQNELKTEEKSLVFVKRMMALAVSSITYLRGIFPEEAYRSRYLEDLCIKVLREDCTTPGVCKIVKWLMGCFDALERGYLQVVFIGVCTNPDNPNCIIESYQFKFTYTDKGPQMDILRNQNVEMQVTMEDTKKASVLLIRKLFLLMQNLDVLPNDVCLTMKLYYFDDITPADYEPPGFKEGVNDNLWFEGMAVHFRVGEVHTPFHTLKVRVAAEQGRVEKLQEGNYLREGQFSTATRSTLQGLAETGAQDPDDERYKEDEFPSEDESAQFKKPKKPVAKRKGAANKLAKKKGRKEQ
;
A
#
# COMPACT_ATOMS: atom_id res chain seq x y z
N MET A 1 -12.91 8.74 -42.14
CA MET A 1 -12.27 7.78 -41.22
C MET A 1 -10.87 8.28 -40.90
N ALA A 2 -10.59 8.63 -39.65
CA ALA A 2 -9.24 8.98 -39.20
C ALA A 2 -8.99 8.20 -37.90
N ALA A 3 -8.25 7.10 -38.01
CA ALA A 3 -7.83 6.29 -36.88
C ALA A 3 -6.83 7.09 -36.04
N GLY A 4 -7.22 7.46 -34.82
CA GLY A 4 -6.32 8.07 -33.85
C GLY A 4 -5.25 7.07 -33.42
N LYS A 5 -3.98 7.39 -33.70
CA LYS A 5 -2.82 6.63 -33.24
C LYS A 5 -2.85 6.55 -31.70
N MET A 6 -3.05 5.35 -31.15
CA MET A 6 -2.68 5.03 -29.79
C MET A 6 -1.15 5.15 -29.69
N CYS A 7 -0.67 6.12 -28.92
CA CYS A 7 0.75 6.25 -28.61
C CYS A 7 1.09 5.19 -27.57
N SER A 8 1.63 4.05 -28.01
CA SER A 8 2.27 3.08 -27.12
C SER A 8 3.58 3.67 -26.61
N ARG A 9 3.78 3.68 -25.29
CA ARG A 9 5.08 4.03 -24.70
C ARG A 9 6.10 2.97 -25.09
N PRO A 10 7.35 3.33 -25.42
CA PRO A 10 8.35 2.35 -25.83
C PRO A 10 8.76 1.48 -24.61
N LYS A 11 8.64 0.15 -24.72
CA LYS A 11 9.07 -0.84 -23.68
C LYS A 11 10.49 -0.59 -23.14
N LYS A 12 11.37 0.02 -23.95
CA LYS A 12 12.74 0.37 -23.58
C LYS A 12 12.81 1.43 -22.47
N GLN A 13 11.83 2.34 -22.41
CA GLN A 13 11.73 3.37 -21.37
C GLN A 13 11.21 2.81 -20.04
N GLU A 14 10.16 1.99 -20.08
CA GLU A 14 9.62 1.28 -18.89
C GLU A 14 10.66 0.36 -18.25
N THR A 15 11.51 -0.25 -19.07
CA THR A 15 12.62 -1.10 -18.60
C THR A 15 13.70 -0.26 -17.92
N ALA A 16 14.05 0.91 -18.46
CA ALA A 16 15.05 1.81 -17.87
C ALA A 16 14.60 2.44 -16.54
N GLU A 17 13.31 2.75 -16.42
CA GLU A 17 12.72 3.27 -15.18
C GLU A 17 12.69 2.19 -14.09
N TRP A 18 12.29 0.96 -14.43
CA TRP A 18 12.36 -0.19 -13.51
C TRP A 18 13.78 -0.48 -13.05
N THR A 19 14.76 -0.52 -13.96
CA THR A 19 16.15 -0.83 -13.61
C THR A 19 16.80 0.21 -12.70
N SER A 20 16.26 1.43 -12.67
CA SER A 20 16.69 2.46 -11.72
C SER A 20 16.30 2.17 -10.26
N LEU A 21 15.28 1.32 -10.06
CA LEU A 21 14.74 0.96 -8.75
C LEU A 21 15.08 -0.49 -8.39
N PHE A 22 14.99 -1.42 -9.33
CA PHE A 22 15.14 -2.86 -9.09
C PHE A 22 16.04 -3.52 -10.13
N GLN A 23 16.55 -4.71 -9.80
CA GLN A 23 17.25 -5.54 -10.78
C GLN A 23 16.23 -6.24 -11.70
N ASN A 24 16.66 -6.64 -12.90
CA ASN A 24 15.81 -7.36 -13.86
C ASN A 24 15.80 -8.88 -13.66
N GLU A 25 16.53 -9.39 -12.68
CA GLU A 25 16.70 -10.82 -12.46
C GLU A 25 16.89 -11.10 -10.97
N LEU A 26 16.15 -12.08 -10.45
CA LEU A 26 16.11 -12.43 -9.03
C LEU A 26 16.44 -13.92 -8.83
N LYS A 27 17.46 -14.42 -9.54
CA LYS A 27 17.84 -15.84 -9.54
C LYS A 27 18.60 -16.31 -8.31
N THR A 28 19.14 -15.39 -7.51
CA THR A 28 19.89 -15.71 -6.30
C THR A 28 19.23 -15.10 -5.09
N GLU A 29 19.48 -15.70 -3.93
CA GLU A 29 18.96 -15.23 -2.64
C GLU A 29 19.40 -13.79 -2.36
N GLU A 30 20.65 -13.43 -2.66
CA GLU A 30 21.17 -12.08 -2.43
C GLU A 30 20.45 -11.04 -3.30
N LYS A 31 20.16 -11.38 -4.57
CA LYS A 31 19.40 -10.48 -5.45
C LYS A 31 17.95 -10.31 -4.98
N SER A 32 17.33 -11.39 -4.52
CA SER A 32 15.99 -11.37 -3.93
C SER A 32 15.95 -10.55 -2.63
N LEU A 33 16.94 -10.70 -1.77
CA LEU A 33 17.10 -9.92 -0.54
C LEU A 33 17.25 -8.42 -0.84
N VAL A 34 18.14 -8.05 -1.77
CA VAL A 34 18.31 -6.65 -2.21
C VAL A 34 17.00 -6.09 -2.74
N PHE A 35 16.24 -6.88 -3.50
CA PHE A 35 14.95 -6.48 -4.01
C PHE A 35 13.94 -6.20 -2.88
N VAL A 36 13.83 -7.09 -1.89
CA VAL A 36 12.89 -6.94 -0.77
C VAL A 36 13.24 -5.73 0.10
N LYS A 37 14.52 -5.50 0.39
CA LYS A 37 14.98 -4.28 1.10
C LYS A 37 14.57 -3.01 0.36
N ARG A 38 14.74 -2.99 -0.97
CA ARG A 38 14.34 -1.84 -1.80
C ARG A 38 12.82 -1.65 -1.85
N MET A 39 12.05 -2.75 -1.95
CA MET A 39 10.58 -2.69 -1.89
C MET A 39 10.10 -2.11 -0.56
N MET A 40 10.69 -2.54 0.56
CA MET A 40 10.38 -2.00 1.89
C MET A 40 10.71 -0.50 1.97
N ALA A 41 11.92 -0.10 1.54
CA ALA A 41 12.33 1.31 1.54
C ALA A 41 11.39 2.19 0.70
N LEU A 42 10.96 1.69 -0.46
CA LEU A 42 10.01 2.38 -1.33
C LEU A 42 8.63 2.50 -0.70
N ALA A 43 8.11 1.43 -0.10
CA ALA A 43 6.82 1.48 0.58
C ALA A 43 6.84 2.44 1.77
N VAL A 44 7.89 2.41 2.60
CA VAL A 44 8.08 3.37 3.72
C VAL A 44 8.21 4.81 3.20
N SER A 45 8.94 5.02 2.11
CA SER A 45 9.03 6.34 1.47
C SER A 45 7.67 6.83 0.95
N SER A 46 6.92 5.96 0.28
CA SER A 46 5.57 6.27 -0.21
C SER A 46 4.62 6.61 0.94
N ILE A 47 4.62 5.84 2.02
CA ILE A 47 3.78 6.08 3.21
C ILE A 47 4.13 7.44 3.83
N THR A 48 5.40 7.65 4.18
CA THR A 48 5.82 8.89 4.85
C THR A 48 5.55 10.13 4.00
N TYR A 49 5.69 10.02 2.68
CA TYR A 49 5.38 11.11 1.75
C TYR A 49 3.87 11.38 1.67
N LEU A 50 3.07 10.35 1.41
CA LEU A 50 1.62 10.49 1.21
C LEU A 50 0.88 10.92 2.48
N ARG A 51 1.44 10.60 3.63
CA ARG A 51 0.93 11.03 4.93
C ARG A 51 1.46 12.40 5.37
N GLY A 52 2.33 13.02 4.59
CA GLY A 52 2.87 14.36 4.87
C GLY A 52 3.79 14.41 6.09
N ILE A 53 4.49 13.31 6.41
CA ILE A 53 5.32 13.20 7.62
C ILE A 53 6.61 14.02 7.48
N PHE A 54 7.20 14.05 6.29
CA PHE A 54 8.40 14.82 6.01
C PHE A 54 8.16 15.82 4.87
N PRO A 55 8.93 16.91 4.81
CA PRO A 55 8.78 17.92 3.77
C PRO A 55 9.32 17.43 2.42
N GLU A 56 8.95 18.11 1.34
CA GLU A 56 9.23 17.72 -0.05
C GLU A 56 10.74 17.50 -0.33
N GLU A 57 11.61 18.31 0.26
CA GLU A 57 13.06 18.26 0.11
C GLU A 57 13.71 16.99 0.66
N ALA A 58 13.01 16.27 1.55
CA ALA A 58 13.42 14.98 2.08
C ALA A 58 13.34 13.86 1.03
N TYR A 59 12.70 14.12 -0.11
CA TYR A 59 12.42 13.12 -1.13
C TYR A 59 13.08 13.46 -2.47
N ARG A 60 13.33 12.42 -3.26
CA ARG A 60 13.66 12.51 -4.68
C ARG A 60 12.57 11.81 -5.49
N SER A 61 12.20 12.41 -6.61
CA SER A 61 11.25 11.79 -7.54
C SER A 61 11.92 10.69 -8.37
N ARG A 62 11.22 9.56 -8.49
CA ARG A 62 11.52 8.45 -9.39
C ARG A 62 10.23 8.00 -10.07
N TYR A 63 10.35 7.23 -11.13
CA TYR A 63 9.20 6.67 -11.85
C TYR A 63 9.18 5.17 -11.70
N LEU A 64 8.01 4.64 -11.38
CA LEU A 64 7.69 3.23 -11.44
C LEU A 64 6.55 3.08 -12.45
N GLU A 65 6.92 2.76 -13.70
CA GLU A 65 6.02 2.87 -14.85
C GLU A 65 5.46 4.30 -15.00
N ASP A 66 4.14 4.46 -14.97
CA ASP A 66 3.46 5.75 -15.03
C ASP A 66 3.33 6.47 -13.68
N LEU A 67 3.77 5.84 -12.58
CA LEU A 67 3.65 6.39 -11.25
C LEU A 67 4.89 7.19 -10.84
N CYS A 68 4.70 8.46 -10.48
CA CYS A 68 5.73 9.27 -9.84
C CYS A 68 5.78 8.93 -8.35
N ILE A 69 6.87 8.28 -7.93
CA ILE A 69 7.10 7.89 -6.55
C ILE A 69 8.12 8.84 -5.91
N LYS A 70 7.93 9.08 -4.61
CA LYS A 70 8.83 9.88 -3.78
C LYS A 70 9.65 8.95 -2.91
N VAL A 71 10.96 8.97 -3.13
CA VAL A 71 11.92 8.10 -2.45
C VAL A 71 12.68 8.94 -1.45
N LEU A 72 12.75 8.49 -0.19
CA LEU A 72 13.52 9.18 0.85
C LEU A 72 14.98 9.33 0.43
N ARG A 73 15.54 10.50 0.75
CA ARG A 73 16.94 10.83 0.51
C ARG A 73 17.78 10.43 1.71
N GLU A 74 18.78 9.59 1.46
CA GLU A 74 19.76 9.18 2.48
C GLU A 74 20.66 10.35 2.91
N ASP A 75 20.89 11.32 2.01
CA ASP A 75 21.71 12.51 2.25
C ASP A 75 20.94 13.67 2.91
N CYS A 76 19.69 13.45 3.32
CA CYS A 76 18.89 14.46 4.00
C CYS A 76 19.38 14.68 5.43
N THR A 77 19.49 15.94 5.83
CA THR A 77 19.93 16.36 7.19
C THR A 77 18.78 16.51 8.18
N THR A 78 17.53 16.31 7.75
CA THR A 78 16.35 16.40 8.63
C THR A 78 16.41 15.29 9.68
N PRO A 79 16.39 15.61 10.99
CA PRO A 79 16.58 14.61 12.05
C PRO A 79 15.61 13.42 11.99
N GLY A 80 14.33 13.67 11.66
CA GLY A 80 13.34 12.62 11.51
C GLY A 80 13.63 11.67 10.36
N VAL A 81 14.15 12.19 9.23
CA VAL A 81 14.57 11.38 8.07
C VAL A 81 15.79 10.54 8.43
N CYS A 82 16.80 11.15 9.08
CA CYS A 82 17.98 10.41 9.55
C CYS A 82 17.58 9.25 10.48
N LYS A 83 16.59 9.46 11.34
CA LYS A 83 16.07 8.42 12.25
C LYS A 83 15.39 7.28 11.49
N ILE A 84 14.53 7.58 10.52
CA ILE A 84 13.88 6.56 9.68
C ILE A 84 14.91 5.79 8.85
N VAL A 85 15.91 6.46 8.28
CA VAL A 85 17.01 5.80 7.56
C VAL A 85 17.77 4.87 8.49
N LYS A 86 18.11 5.30 9.70
CA LYS A 86 18.77 4.45 10.70
C LYS A 86 17.92 3.23 11.06
N TRP A 87 16.61 3.40 11.24
CA TRP A 87 15.70 2.28 11.49
C TRP A 87 15.63 1.31 10.30
N LEU A 88 15.60 1.81 9.06
CA LEU A 88 15.66 0.96 7.87
C LEU A 88 16.96 0.15 7.82
N MET A 89 18.11 0.73 8.22
CA MET A 89 19.37 -0.02 8.30
C MET A 89 19.30 -1.17 9.31
N GLY A 90 18.69 -0.95 10.49
CA GLY A 90 18.46 -2.02 11.45
C GLY A 90 17.53 -3.12 10.92
N CYS A 91 16.49 -2.74 10.16
CA CYS A 91 15.65 -3.72 9.46
C CYS A 91 16.46 -4.52 8.43
N PHE A 92 17.37 -3.88 7.70
CA PHE A 92 18.18 -4.54 6.69
C PHE A 92 19.19 -5.53 7.28
N ASP A 93 19.82 -5.22 8.41
CA ASP A 93 20.68 -6.16 9.15
C ASP A 93 19.87 -7.38 9.62
N ALA A 94 18.66 -7.17 10.15
CA ALA A 94 17.78 -8.27 10.56
C ALA A 94 17.27 -9.12 9.38
N LEU A 95 17.02 -8.50 8.22
CA LEU A 95 16.68 -9.23 6.98
C LEU A 95 17.88 -10.04 6.44
N GLU A 96 19.10 -9.50 6.50
CA GLU A 96 20.32 -10.20 6.05
C GLU A 96 20.59 -11.49 6.82
N ARG A 97 20.21 -11.51 8.09
CA ARG A 97 20.39 -12.66 8.98
C ARG A 97 19.22 -13.64 8.94
N GLY A 98 18.14 -13.32 8.21
CA GLY A 98 16.91 -14.10 8.19
C GLY A 98 16.08 -14.01 9.47
N TYR A 99 16.41 -13.11 10.41
CA TYR A 99 15.77 -13.02 11.73
C TYR A 99 14.44 -12.29 11.70
N LEU A 100 14.26 -11.35 10.77
CA LEU A 100 13.13 -10.43 10.80
C LEU A 100 11.83 -11.09 10.31
N GLN A 101 10.81 -11.14 11.17
CA GLN A 101 9.47 -11.63 10.83
C GLN A 101 8.52 -10.50 10.48
N VAL A 102 8.46 -9.45 11.31
CA VAL A 102 7.56 -8.30 11.10
C VAL A 102 8.27 -6.99 11.43
N VAL A 103 8.13 -6.01 10.54
CA VAL A 103 8.36 -4.60 10.86
C VAL A 103 7.01 -3.95 11.07
N PHE A 104 6.83 -3.36 12.24
CA PHE A 104 5.64 -2.61 12.60
C PHE A 104 5.99 -1.13 12.71
N ILE A 105 5.30 -0.27 11.97
CA ILE A 105 5.40 1.19 12.09
C ILE A 105 4.07 1.69 12.63
N GLY A 106 4.07 2.33 13.80
CA GLY A 106 2.89 2.95 14.40
C GLY A 106 2.94 4.46 14.31
N VAL A 107 1.78 5.09 14.09
CA VAL A 107 1.57 6.52 14.21
C VAL A 107 0.81 6.78 15.51
N CYS A 108 1.42 7.55 16.41
CA CYS A 108 0.84 7.93 17.70
C CYS A 108 0.67 9.46 17.79
N THR A 109 -0.36 9.89 18.50
CA THR A 109 -0.69 11.31 18.74
C THR A 109 -0.06 11.84 20.02
N ASN A 110 0.29 10.95 20.95
CA ASN A 110 0.88 11.31 22.23
C ASN A 110 2.30 10.73 22.37
N PRO A 111 3.36 11.57 22.45
CA PRO A 111 4.72 11.10 22.67
C PRO A 111 4.92 10.42 24.04
N ASP A 112 4.13 10.78 25.05
CA ASP A 112 4.19 10.19 26.40
C ASP A 112 3.54 8.80 26.46
N ASN A 113 2.69 8.47 25.47
CA ASN A 113 2.08 7.16 25.33
C ASN A 113 2.29 6.60 23.91
N PRO A 114 3.51 6.18 23.56
CA PRO A 114 3.85 5.70 22.22
C PRO A 114 3.20 4.35 21.86
N ASN A 115 2.51 3.71 22.81
CA ASN A 115 1.81 2.45 22.59
C ASN A 115 0.36 2.63 22.12
N CYS A 116 -0.22 3.83 22.30
CA CYS A 116 -1.53 4.18 21.77
C CYS A 116 -1.37 4.72 20.34
N ILE A 117 -1.91 4.01 19.36
CA ILE A 117 -1.74 4.34 17.94
C ILE A 117 -3.08 4.60 17.26
N ILE A 118 -3.03 5.42 16.21
CA ILE A 118 -4.20 5.73 15.36
C ILE A 118 -4.07 5.11 13.96
N GLU A 119 -2.86 4.73 13.56
CA GLU A 119 -2.55 4.14 12.27
C GLU A 119 -1.31 3.24 12.40
N SER A 120 -1.27 2.16 11.65
CA SER A 120 -0.12 1.26 11.59
C SER A 120 0.14 0.71 10.20
N TYR A 121 1.42 0.42 9.94
CA TYR A 121 1.90 -0.20 8.72
C TYR A 121 2.76 -1.39 9.10
N GLN A 122 2.42 -2.56 8.59
CA GLN A 122 3.08 -3.82 8.93
C GLN A 122 3.67 -4.44 7.66
N PHE A 123 4.95 -4.78 7.75
CA PHE A 123 5.70 -5.50 6.71
C PHE A 123 6.05 -6.85 7.28
N LYS A 124 5.39 -7.91 6.80
CA LYS A 124 5.67 -9.29 7.21
C LYS A 124 6.58 -9.95 6.17
N PHE A 125 7.62 -10.59 6.65
CA PHE A 125 8.59 -11.31 5.84
C PHE A 125 8.47 -12.81 6.05
N THR A 126 8.68 -13.57 4.98
CA THR A 126 8.82 -15.02 5.01
C THR A 126 9.99 -15.37 4.10
N TYR A 127 10.89 -16.21 4.60
CA TYR A 127 12.06 -16.71 3.90
C TYR A 127 11.76 -18.10 3.39
N THR A 128 12.18 -18.41 2.17
CA THR A 128 11.92 -19.71 1.55
C THR A 128 13.17 -20.24 0.87
N ASP A 129 13.69 -21.36 1.37
CA ASP A 129 14.85 -22.04 0.76
C ASP A 129 14.52 -22.67 -0.60
N LYS A 130 13.22 -22.84 -0.90
CA LYS A 130 12.69 -23.55 -2.09
C LYS A 130 11.65 -22.74 -2.88
N GLY A 131 11.60 -21.42 -2.68
CA GLY A 131 10.57 -20.59 -3.29
C GLY A 131 9.24 -20.56 -2.54
N PRO A 132 8.33 -19.66 -2.96
CA PRO A 132 7.07 -19.42 -2.28
C PRO A 132 6.19 -20.67 -2.32
N GLN A 133 5.92 -21.24 -1.15
CA GLN A 133 4.94 -22.31 -0.97
C GLN A 133 3.57 -21.71 -0.67
N MET A 134 2.54 -22.24 -1.31
CA MET A 134 1.17 -21.86 -1.08
C MET A 134 0.55 -22.81 -0.05
N ASP A 135 0.08 -22.29 1.07
CA ASP A 135 -0.75 -23.02 2.04
C ASP A 135 -2.18 -23.20 1.47
N ILE A 136 -2.33 -23.93 0.36
CA ILE A 136 -3.62 -24.49 -0.04
C ILE A 136 -3.54 -25.99 0.22
N LEU A 137 -4.05 -26.38 1.38
CA LEU A 137 -4.51 -27.73 1.72
C LEU A 137 -3.84 -28.83 0.89
N ARG A 138 -2.57 -29.12 1.20
CA ARG A 138 -1.93 -30.44 1.14
C ARG A 138 -2.47 -31.40 0.05
N ASN A 139 -2.56 -30.97 -1.21
CA ASN A 139 -2.86 -31.86 -2.35
C ASN A 139 -2.66 -31.15 -3.69
N GLN A 140 -1.41 -30.82 -3.99
CA GLN A 140 -0.75 -30.93 -5.31
C GLN A 140 0.52 -30.07 -5.22
N ASN A 141 1.66 -30.71 -5.48
CA ASN A 141 2.99 -30.12 -5.39
C ASN A 141 3.23 -29.20 -6.60
N VAL A 142 2.44 -28.14 -6.74
CA VAL A 142 2.65 -27.11 -7.77
C VAL A 142 3.63 -26.11 -7.18
N GLU A 143 4.92 -26.32 -7.44
CA GLU A 143 5.93 -25.28 -7.22
C GLU A 143 5.54 -24.06 -8.06
N MET A 144 5.10 -22.99 -7.39
CA MET A 144 4.83 -21.72 -8.05
C MET A 144 6.16 -21.12 -8.48
N GLN A 145 6.51 -21.27 -9.76
CA GLN A 145 7.63 -20.58 -10.37
C GLN A 145 7.27 -19.10 -10.51
N VAL A 146 7.58 -18.30 -9.48
CA VAL A 146 7.35 -16.85 -9.50
C VAL A 146 8.21 -16.23 -10.58
N THR A 147 7.56 -15.68 -11.61
CA THR A 147 8.27 -15.01 -12.69
C THR A 147 8.65 -13.58 -12.28
N MET A 148 9.67 -13.04 -12.94
CA MET A 148 10.05 -11.64 -12.76
C MET A 148 8.93 -10.68 -13.17
N GLU A 149 8.12 -11.07 -14.16
CA GLU A 149 6.98 -10.26 -14.62
C GLU A 149 5.88 -10.19 -13.55
N ASP A 150 5.60 -11.31 -12.87
CA ASP A 150 4.64 -11.35 -11.76
C ASP A 150 5.13 -10.51 -10.58
N THR A 151 6.42 -10.64 -10.25
CA THR A 151 7.07 -9.81 -9.21
C THR A 151 6.93 -8.33 -9.53
N LYS A 152 7.20 -7.93 -10.78
CA LYS A 152 7.06 -6.55 -11.25
C LYS A 152 5.61 -6.05 -11.14
N LYS A 153 4.65 -6.83 -11.66
CA LYS A 153 3.22 -6.49 -11.59
C LYS A 153 2.74 -6.33 -10.14
N ALA A 154 3.10 -7.28 -9.26
CA ALA A 154 2.76 -7.24 -7.84
C ALA A 154 3.35 -6.01 -7.15
N SER A 155 4.59 -5.64 -7.49
CA SER A 155 5.28 -4.46 -6.94
C SER A 155 4.58 -3.16 -7.32
N VAL A 156 4.25 -3.00 -8.61
CA VAL A 156 3.52 -1.82 -9.09
C VAL A 156 2.13 -1.74 -8.46
N LEU A 157 1.43 -2.88 -8.39
CA LEU A 157 0.10 -2.96 -7.79
C LEU A 157 0.13 -2.60 -6.30
N LEU A 158 1.12 -3.09 -5.55
CA LEU A 158 1.30 -2.78 -4.14
C LEU A 158 1.43 -1.27 -3.92
N ILE A 159 2.30 -0.61 -4.68
CA ILE A 159 2.53 0.84 -4.54
C ILE A 159 1.29 1.63 -4.98
N ARG A 160 0.59 1.22 -6.05
CA ARG A 160 -0.68 1.86 -6.46
C ARG A 160 -1.76 1.71 -5.39
N LYS A 161 -1.89 0.54 -4.76
CA LYS A 161 -2.84 0.31 -3.66
C LYS A 161 -2.50 1.14 -2.43
N LEU A 162 -1.22 1.27 -2.07
CA LEU A 162 -0.79 2.22 -1.03
C LEU A 162 -1.20 3.65 -1.38
N PHE A 163 -0.96 4.09 -2.63
CA PHE A 163 -1.33 5.43 -3.10
C PHE A 163 -2.82 5.71 -2.91
N LEU A 164 -3.68 4.77 -3.35
CA LEU A 164 -5.12 4.88 -3.21
C LEU A 164 -5.56 4.85 -1.75
N LEU A 165 -5.02 3.93 -0.94
CA LEU A 165 -5.39 3.81 0.47
C LEU A 165 -5.06 5.11 1.22
N MET A 166 -3.81 5.58 1.15
CA MET A 166 -3.37 6.77 1.89
C MET A 166 -4.11 8.05 1.47
N GLN A 167 -4.53 8.17 0.21
CA GLN A 167 -5.33 9.30 -0.27
C GLN A 167 -6.77 9.33 0.27
N ASN A 168 -7.30 8.17 0.65
CA ASN A 168 -8.65 8.04 1.18
C ASN A 168 -8.68 7.94 2.71
N LEU A 169 -7.53 7.87 3.38
CA LEU A 169 -7.43 8.07 4.82
C LEU A 169 -7.51 9.55 5.16
N ASP A 170 -8.07 9.88 6.32
CA ASP A 170 -8.07 11.25 6.80
C ASP A 170 -6.66 11.78 7.06
N VAL A 171 -6.53 13.11 7.02
CA VAL A 171 -5.25 13.79 7.26
C VAL A 171 -4.75 13.41 8.65
N LEU A 172 -3.43 13.25 8.80
CA LEU A 172 -2.84 13.04 10.12
C LEU A 172 -3.05 14.28 10.99
N PRO A 173 -3.22 14.13 12.32
CA PRO A 173 -3.11 15.25 13.25
C PRO A 173 -1.76 15.97 13.10
N ASN A 174 -1.69 17.24 13.51
CA ASN A 174 -0.49 18.06 13.33
C ASN A 174 0.73 17.52 14.10
N ASP A 175 0.50 17.01 15.31
CA ASP A 175 1.55 16.51 16.19
C ASP A 175 1.46 14.99 16.27
N VAL A 176 2.16 14.33 15.35
CA VAL A 176 2.28 12.87 15.34
C VAL A 176 3.72 12.44 15.60
N CYS A 177 3.85 11.32 16.29
CA CYS A 177 5.11 10.62 16.47
C CYS A 177 5.06 9.29 15.72
N LEU A 178 6.23 8.86 15.24
CA LEU A 178 6.41 7.53 14.68
C LEU A 178 7.11 6.64 15.69
N THR A 179 6.65 5.40 15.80
CA THR A 179 7.33 4.30 16.48
C THR A 179 7.56 3.17 15.51
N MET A 180 8.66 2.44 15.66
CA MET A 180 8.94 1.24 14.88
C MET A 180 9.33 0.10 15.83
N LYS A 181 8.65 -1.04 15.70
CA LYS A 181 8.97 -2.27 16.41
C LYS A 181 9.35 -3.37 15.41
N LEU A 182 10.33 -4.18 15.77
CA LEU A 182 10.74 -5.35 15.00
C LEU A 182 10.36 -6.59 15.80
N TYR A 183 9.81 -7.57 15.10
CA TYR A 183 9.51 -8.89 15.64
C TYR A 183 10.33 -9.91 14.89
N TYR A 184 10.95 -10.83 15.62
CA TYR A 184 11.87 -11.81 15.08
C TYR A 184 11.29 -13.22 15.14
N PHE A 185 11.97 -14.15 14.47
CA PHE A 185 11.72 -15.57 14.58
C PHE A 185 12.44 -16.12 15.83
N ASP A 186 11.66 -16.54 16.84
CA ASP A 186 12.16 -16.98 18.16
C ASP A 186 13.08 -18.21 18.09
N ASP A 187 12.93 -19.04 17.06
CA ASP A 187 13.64 -20.30 16.89
C ASP A 187 15.08 -20.14 16.35
N ILE A 188 15.38 -19.02 15.69
CA ILE A 188 16.68 -18.78 15.05
C ILE A 188 17.42 -17.53 15.54
N THR A 189 16.72 -16.62 16.22
CA THR A 189 17.28 -15.32 16.61
C THR A 189 17.95 -15.43 17.99
N PRO A 190 19.25 -15.08 18.11
CA PRO A 190 19.92 -15.05 19.42
C PRO A 190 19.25 -14.08 20.39
N ALA A 191 19.18 -14.44 21.68
CA ALA A 191 18.53 -13.61 22.70
C ALA A 191 19.24 -12.27 22.96
N ASP A 192 20.52 -12.17 22.61
CA ASP A 192 21.36 -10.97 22.74
C ASP A 192 21.42 -10.13 21.46
N TYR A 193 20.66 -10.51 20.42
CA TYR A 193 20.65 -9.80 19.15
C TYR A 193 19.90 -8.46 19.24
N GLU A 194 20.63 -7.37 19.01
CA GLU A 194 20.06 -6.03 18.87
C GLU A 194 20.46 -5.39 17.53
N PRO A 195 19.52 -5.15 16.61
CA PRO A 195 19.87 -4.50 15.34
C PRO A 195 20.20 -3.01 15.52
N PRO A 196 21.01 -2.43 14.63
CA PRO A 196 21.39 -1.02 14.68
C PRO A 196 20.19 -0.07 14.78
N GLY A 197 20.17 0.76 15.81
CA GLY A 197 19.11 1.76 16.02
C GLY A 197 17.87 1.25 16.76
N PHE A 198 17.89 -0.01 17.21
CA PHE A 198 16.89 -0.61 18.07
C PHE A 198 17.51 -1.03 19.41
N LYS A 199 16.62 -1.40 20.33
CA LYS A 199 16.91 -1.96 21.64
C LYS A 199 15.79 -2.93 21.98
N GLU A 200 16.02 -3.79 22.97
CA GLU A 200 14.99 -4.69 23.48
C GLU A 200 13.69 -3.95 23.83
N GLY A 201 12.56 -4.55 23.44
CA GLY A 201 11.22 -4.02 23.70
C GLY A 201 10.84 -4.20 25.17
N VAL A 202 10.55 -3.11 25.87
CA VAL A 202 10.13 -3.16 27.29
C VAL A 202 8.61 -3.40 27.42
N ASN A 203 7.84 -3.12 26.38
CA ASN A 203 6.39 -3.30 26.37
C ASN A 203 5.90 -3.57 24.93
N ASP A 204 5.43 -4.78 24.67
CA ASP A 204 5.06 -5.23 23.32
C ASP A 204 3.66 -4.80 22.90
N ASN A 205 2.81 -4.47 23.87
CA ASN A 205 1.40 -4.19 23.62
C ASN A 205 1.24 -2.81 22.97
N LEU A 206 0.98 -2.80 21.67
CA LEU A 206 0.42 -1.66 20.94
C LEU A 206 -1.10 -1.84 20.87
N TRP A 207 -1.85 -0.77 21.13
CA TRP A 207 -3.30 -0.79 21.01
C TRP A 207 -3.79 0.45 20.27
N PHE A 208 -4.93 0.30 19.59
CA PHE A 208 -5.54 1.41 18.90
C PHE A 208 -6.33 2.30 19.86
N GLU A 209 -6.33 3.61 19.61
CA GLU A 209 -7.16 4.60 20.34
C GLU A 209 -8.68 4.34 20.16
N GLY A 210 -9.05 3.44 19.26
CA GLY A 210 -10.42 2.98 19.01
C GLY A 210 -10.44 1.63 18.30
N MET A 211 -11.48 1.36 17.50
CA MET A 211 -11.55 0.13 16.72
C MET A 211 -10.63 0.22 15.50
N ALA A 212 -9.77 -0.77 15.34
CA ALA A 212 -8.86 -0.86 14.20
C ALA A 212 -9.56 -1.49 12.99
N VAL A 213 -9.49 -0.81 11.84
CA VAL A 213 -9.91 -1.36 10.55
C VAL A 213 -8.67 -1.80 9.79
N HIS A 214 -8.61 -3.10 9.45
CA HIS A 214 -7.44 -3.72 8.83
C HIS A 214 -7.59 -3.84 7.30
N PHE A 215 -6.58 -3.39 6.57
CA PHE A 215 -6.47 -3.47 5.12
C PHE A 215 -5.31 -4.37 4.71
N ARG A 216 -5.62 -5.40 3.91
CA ARG A 216 -4.59 -6.19 3.21
C ARG A 216 -4.23 -5.46 1.92
N VAL A 217 -3.08 -4.76 1.92
CA VAL A 217 -2.68 -3.95 0.77
C VAL A 217 -2.16 -4.84 -0.35
N GLY A 218 -1.31 -5.80 -0.02
CA GLY A 218 -0.82 -6.77 -1.00
C GLY A 218 0.43 -7.48 -0.54
N GLU A 219 0.94 -8.32 -1.42
CA GLU A 219 2.16 -9.08 -1.19
C GLU A 219 2.97 -9.17 -2.48
N VAL A 220 4.29 -9.27 -2.31
CA VAL A 220 5.25 -9.41 -3.40
C VAL A 220 6.09 -10.63 -3.10
N HIS A 221 6.08 -11.56 -4.03
CA HIS A 221 6.85 -12.78 -3.97
C HIS A 221 8.10 -12.65 -4.83
N THR A 222 9.17 -13.26 -4.37
CA THR A 222 10.39 -13.53 -5.13
C THR A 222 10.74 -15.01 -4.92
N PRO A 223 11.73 -15.57 -5.64
CA PRO A 223 12.09 -16.97 -5.46
C PRO A 223 12.66 -17.35 -4.08
N PHE A 224 12.97 -16.39 -3.21
CA PHE A 224 13.57 -16.67 -1.89
C PHE A 224 12.87 -15.95 -0.73
N HIS A 225 12.07 -14.93 -1.02
CA HIS A 225 11.46 -14.07 -0.01
C HIS A 225 10.04 -13.68 -0.41
N THR A 226 9.17 -13.56 0.58
CA THR A 226 7.84 -12.95 0.46
C THR A 226 7.74 -11.74 1.36
N LEU A 227 7.26 -10.62 0.82
CA LEU A 227 6.93 -9.41 1.56
C LEU A 227 5.42 -9.18 1.51
N LYS A 228 4.75 -9.21 2.67
CA LYS A 228 3.33 -8.87 2.80
C LYS A 228 3.16 -7.52 3.51
N VAL A 229 2.32 -6.65 2.97
CA VAL A 229 2.04 -5.33 3.54
C VAL A 229 0.60 -5.24 4.01
N ARG A 230 0.43 -4.89 5.28
CA ARG A 230 -0.88 -4.61 5.90
C ARG A 230 -0.89 -3.20 6.47
N VAL A 231 -2.06 -2.58 6.43
CA VAL A 231 -2.29 -1.26 7.02
C VAL A 231 -3.48 -1.38 7.94
N ALA A 232 -3.44 -0.72 9.09
CA ALA A 232 -4.61 -0.58 9.92
C ALA A 232 -4.76 0.86 10.38
N ALA A 233 -5.99 1.35 10.41
CA ALA A 233 -6.31 2.70 10.86
C ALA A 233 -7.51 2.64 11.81
N GLU A 234 -7.58 3.59 12.73
CA GLU A 234 -8.75 3.79 13.57
C GLU A 234 -9.99 4.07 12.70
N GLN A 235 -11.15 3.51 13.08
CA GLN A 235 -12.37 3.49 12.29
C GLN A 235 -12.85 4.89 11.87
N GLY A 236 -12.77 5.88 12.75
CA GLY A 236 -13.13 7.26 12.43
C GLY A 236 -12.29 7.89 11.31
N ARG A 237 -11.15 7.28 10.94
CA ARG A 237 -10.22 7.78 9.90
C ARG A 237 -10.44 7.18 8.52
N VAL A 238 -11.38 6.24 8.39
CA VAL A 238 -11.63 5.47 7.14
C VAL A 238 -13.02 5.72 6.55
N GLU A 239 -13.75 6.73 7.03
CA GLU A 239 -15.15 7.00 6.63
C GLU A 239 -15.31 7.14 5.10
N LYS A 240 -14.38 7.83 4.43
CA LYS A 240 -14.37 7.99 2.96
C LYS A 240 -14.31 6.68 2.19
N LEU A 241 -13.68 5.65 2.77
CA LEU A 241 -13.60 4.32 2.18
C LEU A 241 -14.90 3.53 2.38
N GLN A 242 -15.62 3.78 3.48
CA GLN A 242 -16.87 3.11 3.80
C GLN A 242 -18.04 3.67 2.99
N GLU A 243 -18.11 4.99 2.78
CA GLU A 243 -19.15 5.63 1.95
C GLU A 243 -19.19 5.10 0.50
N GLY A 244 -18.03 4.77 -0.07
CA GLY A 244 -17.92 4.18 -1.41
C GLY A 244 -18.50 2.76 -1.53
N ASN A 245 -18.54 2.01 -0.42
CA ASN A 245 -19.11 0.67 -0.38
C ASN A 245 -20.65 0.70 -0.20
N TYR A 246 -21.18 1.61 0.64
CA TYR A 246 -22.62 1.77 0.82
C TYR A 246 -23.37 2.18 -0.46
N LEU A 247 -22.73 2.94 -1.35
CA LEU A 247 -23.32 3.32 -2.65
C LEU A 247 -23.37 2.16 -3.67
N ARG A 248 -22.66 1.05 -3.44
CA ARG A 248 -22.69 -0.14 -4.31
C ARG A 248 -23.79 -1.13 -3.93
N GLU A 249 -24.19 -1.20 -2.66
CA GLU A 249 -25.20 -2.15 -2.19
C GLU A 249 -26.66 -1.67 -2.41
N GLY A 250 -26.89 -0.36 -2.57
CA GLY A 250 -28.22 0.23 -2.70
C GLY A 250 -28.95 0.06 -4.04
N GLN A 251 -28.45 -0.75 -4.99
CA GLN A 251 -29.06 -0.89 -6.33
C GLN A 251 -29.55 -2.30 -6.69
N PHE A 252 -29.55 -3.26 -5.76
CA PHE A 252 -30.10 -4.61 -5.97
C PHE A 252 -31.13 -5.02 -4.90
N SER A 253 -32.14 -4.19 -4.67
CA SER A 253 -33.27 -4.61 -3.81
C SER A 253 -34.58 -3.92 -4.18
N THR A 254 -35.00 -4.04 -5.44
CA THR A 254 -36.40 -3.76 -5.82
C THR A 254 -36.80 -4.58 -7.04
N ALA A 255 -37.03 -5.88 -6.84
CA ALA A 255 -37.94 -6.68 -7.70
C ALA A 255 -38.02 -8.14 -7.22
N THR A 256 -38.70 -8.40 -6.09
CA THR A 256 -39.53 -9.62 -5.91
C THR A 256 -40.21 -9.54 -4.55
N ARG A 257 -41.33 -8.83 -4.49
CA ARG A 257 -42.29 -8.96 -3.39
C ARG A 257 -43.67 -9.16 -3.97
N SER A 258 -43.97 -10.40 -4.35
CA SER A 258 -45.34 -10.86 -4.51
C SER A 258 -45.39 -12.38 -4.59
N THR A 259 -46.31 -12.94 -3.79
CA THR A 259 -46.88 -14.31 -3.85
C THR A 259 -46.05 -15.42 -3.19
N LEU A 260 -46.28 -15.68 -1.90
CA LEU A 260 -47.25 -16.70 -1.44
C LEU A 260 -47.24 -16.77 0.09
N GLN A 261 -48.44 -16.77 0.66
CA GLN A 261 -48.73 -16.80 2.08
C GLN A 261 -49.39 -18.15 2.41
N GLY A 262 -48.93 -18.80 3.47
CA GLY A 262 -49.71 -19.76 4.27
C GLY A 262 -49.30 -21.23 4.14
N LEU A 263 -48.73 -21.81 5.21
CA LEU A 263 -49.45 -22.69 6.14
C LEU A 263 -48.50 -23.37 7.15
N ALA A 264 -49.02 -23.46 8.38
CA ALA A 264 -48.76 -24.46 9.43
C ALA A 264 -47.50 -24.34 10.33
N GLU A 265 -47.78 -23.92 11.56
CA GLU A 265 -47.03 -24.22 12.79
C GLU A 265 -47.24 -25.68 13.21
N THR A 266 -46.22 -26.33 13.80
CA THR A 266 -46.28 -27.06 15.09
C THR A 266 -44.99 -27.85 15.37
N GLY A 267 -44.44 -27.73 16.59
CA GLY A 267 -43.94 -28.88 17.35
C GLY A 267 -42.44 -29.18 17.44
N ALA A 268 -41.77 -28.55 18.43
CA ALA A 268 -40.88 -29.11 19.47
C ALA A 268 -39.61 -29.97 19.19
N GLN A 269 -38.53 -29.58 19.89
CA GLN A 269 -37.38 -30.34 20.47
C GLN A 269 -36.33 -30.94 19.51
N ASP A 270 -35.00 -30.91 19.72
CA ASP A 270 -34.03 -30.36 20.71
C ASP A 270 -32.61 -30.47 20.04
N PRO A 271 -31.44 -30.44 20.71
CA PRO A 271 -30.37 -29.43 20.61
C PRO A 271 -29.12 -29.81 19.77
N ASP A 272 -28.14 -28.89 19.76
CA ASP A 272 -26.71 -28.99 19.43
C ASP A 272 -26.19 -28.34 18.13
N ASP A 273 -25.06 -27.63 18.32
CA ASP A 273 -23.97 -27.33 17.36
C ASP A 273 -23.88 -25.90 16.77
N GLU A 274 -23.43 -24.94 17.60
CA GLU A 274 -22.88 -23.65 17.16
C GLU A 274 -21.48 -23.86 16.55
N ARG A 275 -21.45 -24.34 15.30
CA ARG A 275 -20.28 -24.24 14.42
C ARG A 275 -20.20 -22.83 13.83
N TYR A 276 -19.09 -22.15 14.13
CA TYR A 276 -18.66 -20.91 13.50
C TYR A 276 -18.84 -20.98 11.96
N LYS A 277 -19.69 -20.09 11.43
CA LYS A 277 -19.82 -19.89 9.98
C LYS A 277 -18.61 -19.11 9.49
N GLU A 278 -17.84 -19.74 8.63
CA GLU A 278 -16.84 -19.10 7.78
C GLU A 278 -17.57 -18.21 6.77
N ASP A 279 -17.40 -16.89 6.89
CA ASP A 279 -17.87 -15.95 5.87
C ASP A 279 -16.97 -16.07 4.63
N GLU A 280 -17.64 -16.42 3.54
CA GLU A 280 -17.15 -16.68 2.20
C GLU A 280 -16.54 -15.41 1.56
N PHE A 281 -15.26 -15.47 1.18
CA PHE A 281 -14.55 -14.37 0.51
C PHE A 281 -15.08 -14.15 -0.92
N PRO A 282 -15.26 -12.89 -1.39
CA PRO A 282 -15.49 -12.62 -2.80
C PRO A 282 -14.21 -12.84 -3.61
N SER A 283 -14.34 -13.57 -4.72
CA SER A 283 -13.25 -13.95 -5.62
C SER A 283 -12.60 -12.78 -6.36
N GLU A 284 -11.32 -12.97 -6.67
CA GLU A 284 -10.44 -12.02 -7.35
C GLU A 284 -10.70 -11.98 -8.86
N ASP A 285 -11.83 -11.46 -9.36
CA ASP A 285 -11.89 -11.14 -10.81
C ASP A 285 -12.99 -10.18 -11.27
N GLU A 286 -13.26 -9.06 -10.58
CA GLU A 286 -14.20 -8.07 -11.18
C GLU A 286 -14.04 -6.61 -10.71
N SER A 287 -12.83 -6.03 -10.82
CA SER A 287 -12.66 -4.58 -10.66
C SER A 287 -11.65 -3.96 -11.63
N ALA A 288 -11.96 -4.07 -12.92
CA ALA A 288 -11.30 -3.28 -13.96
C ALA A 288 -12.31 -2.73 -14.98
N GLN A 289 -13.02 -1.65 -14.63
CA GLN A 289 -13.64 -0.77 -15.63
C GLN A 289 -13.31 0.70 -15.34
N PHE A 290 -12.38 1.21 -16.13
CA PHE A 290 -11.91 2.60 -16.16
C PHE A 290 -12.97 3.55 -16.72
N LYS A 291 -13.26 4.66 -16.01
CA LYS A 291 -13.84 5.88 -16.61
C LYS A 291 -12.74 6.90 -16.88
N LYS A 292 -12.59 7.31 -18.14
CA LYS A 292 -11.67 8.37 -18.59
C LYS A 292 -12.10 9.74 -18.02
N PRO A 293 -11.17 10.63 -17.62
CA PRO A 293 -11.50 11.96 -17.13
C PRO A 293 -12.05 12.87 -18.25
N LYS A 294 -13.11 13.62 -17.93
CA LYS A 294 -13.70 14.65 -18.80
C LYS A 294 -12.79 15.89 -18.85
N LYS A 295 -12.47 16.37 -20.06
CA LYS A 295 -11.74 17.62 -20.29
C LYS A 295 -12.58 18.85 -19.88
N PRO A 296 -11.96 19.93 -19.37
CA PRO A 296 -12.67 21.17 -19.05
C PRO A 296 -13.11 21.92 -20.32
N VAL A 297 -14.31 22.49 -20.26
CA VAL A 297 -14.96 23.26 -21.34
C VAL A 297 -14.30 24.64 -21.46
N ALA A 298 -13.80 24.96 -22.66
CA ALA A 298 -13.23 26.25 -23.00
C ALA A 298 -14.32 27.34 -23.07
N LYS A 299 -14.10 28.46 -22.36
CA LYS A 299 -14.90 29.69 -22.50
C LYS A 299 -14.67 30.31 -23.89
N ARG A 300 -15.76 30.51 -24.64
CA ARG A 300 -15.80 31.24 -25.92
C ARG A 300 -15.29 32.68 -25.74
N LYS A 301 -14.27 33.08 -26.51
CA LYS A 301 -13.92 34.48 -26.76
C LYS A 301 -14.81 35.05 -27.86
N GLY A 302 -15.42 36.19 -27.58
CA GLY A 302 -16.23 36.98 -28.51
C GLY A 302 -15.41 37.60 -29.64
N ALA A 303 -16.10 37.87 -30.74
CA ALA A 303 -15.59 38.23 -32.04
C ALA A 303 -14.84 39.57 -32.10
N ALA A 304 -13.84 39.60 -32.99
CA ALA A 304 -13.09 40.78 -33.39
C ALA A 304 -13.96 41.74 -34.23
N ASN A 305 -13.91 43.04 -33.93
CA ASN A 305 -14.39 44.08 -34.82
C ASN A 305 -13.17 44.84 -35.38
N LYS A 306 -13.10 44.94 -36.72
CA LYS A 306 -12.10 45.67 -37.48
C LYS A 306 -12.37 47.17 -37.39
N LEU A 307 -11.33 48.01 -37.27
CA LEU A 307 -11.29 49.33 -37.90
C LEU A 307 -9.86 49.88 -37.99
N ALA A 308 -9.67 50.69 -39.02
CA ALA A 308 -8.43 50.92 -39.72
C ALA A 308 -7.60 52.09 -39.17
N LYS A 309 -6.30 52.06 -39.49
CA LYS A 309 -5.32 53.16 -39.45
C LYS A 309 -5.91 54.50 -39.92
N LYS A 310 -5.68 55.56 -39.15
CA LYS A 310 -5.15 56.83 -39.70
C LYS A 310 -4.58 57.76 -38.60
N LYS A 311 -3.32 58.16 -38.83
CA LYS A 311 -2.70 59.48 -38.60
C LYS A 311 -2.99 60.23 -37.30
N GLY A 312 -1.94 60.41 -36.50
CA GLY A 312 -1.25 61.70 -36.42
C GLY A 312 -1.52 62.61 -35.22
N ARG A 313 -0.40 62.91 -34.53
CA ARG A 313 0.05 64.27 -34.14
C ARG A 313 -0.42 64.88 -32.79
N LYS A 314 0.61 65.22 -31.99
CA LYS A 314 0.80 66.40 -31.10
C LYS A 314 0.04 66.44 -29.76
N GLU A 315 0.83 66.57 -28.66
CA GLU A 315 0.91 67.75 -27.74
C GLU A 315 -0.34 67.81 -26.83
N GLN A 316 -0.27 67.84 -25.50
CA GLN A 316 0.70 68.29 -24.49
C GLN A 316 0.44 67.48 -23.21
#